data_AF-A0A2V9SN51-F1
#
_entry.id   AF-A0A2V9SN51-F1
#
_cell.length_a   1.000
_cell.length_b   1.000
_cell.length_c   1.000
_cell.angle_alpha   90.00
_cell.angle_beta   90.00
_cell.angle_gamma   90.00
#
_symmetry.space_group_name_H-M   'P 1'
#
loop_
_entity.id
_entity.type
_entity.pdbx_description
1 polymer ?
#
loop_
_entity_poly.entity_id
_entity_poly.type
_entity_poly.pdbx_seq_one_letter_code
_entity_poly.pdbx_strand_id
1 'polypeptide(L)'
;MTDTPKVSDLTVEWRAARLLYPLYAALAREFVIDLPPCADLESGADAPSQESVEQARRWFLDMDSRIQVHQLRQFLQTTTLTSEEALRTLLEHHLQKAPRSDSDRDKTDFLLVQFFSHCAPSRLEDADVDIGYVAQVLEPVIQVSDLTLPEWVQPLEEFIQAANGCRGLHELLSSGMLEKGRKLKASAGENYFTPVAMIAFTRFSFLMRRVFFRLMHQDLNAILDGLRELELCGVSSLDCRSAQFSADEPVARLRMICNSWKVMFHAEYSSGQPLRMLVDLRIVIDAALARTAKNVGARQSPEKAKAAAASIEVAPANPGIAEFEVTSAPPEWDPNAPAGGSAPDDGTH
;
A
#
# COMPACT_ATOMS: atom_id res chain seq x y z
N MET A 1 38.66 26.22 9.88
CA MET A 1 37.79 27.34 10.31
C MET A 1 36.47 26.69 10.69
N THR A 2 36.20 26.57 11.99
CA THR A 2 34.96 25.98 12.53
C THR A 2 33.90 27.07 12.47
N ASP A 3 32.97 26.92 11.52
CA ASP A 3 31.81 27.80 11.40
C ASP A 3 30.89 27.52 12.60
N THR A 4 30.81 28.45 13.54
CA THR A 4 29.93 28.32 14.70
C THR A 4 28.49 28.44 14.20
N PRO A 5 27.64 27.40 14.36
CA PRO A 5 26.27 27.45 13.87
C PRO A 5 25.52 28.62 14.50
N LYS A 6 24.75 29.38 13.71
CA LYS A 6 23.99 30.53 14.21
C LYS A 6 22.90 30.03 15.16
N VAL A 7 22.60 30.80 16.21
CA VAL A 7 21.55 30.48 17.21
C VAL A 7 20.18 30.19 16.55
N SER A 8 19.89 30.85 15.42
CA SER A 8 18.70 30.59 14.61
C SER A 8 18.65 29.15 14.06
N ASP A 9 19.79 28.63 13.61
CA ASP A 9 19.87 27.29 12.99
C ASP A 9 19.68 26.20 14.05
N LEU A 10 20.27 26.37 15.25
CA LEU A 10 20.09 25.47 16.38
C LEU A 10 18.63 25.40 16.84
N THR A 11 17.90 26.53 16.80
CA THR A 11 16.49 26.58 17.20
C THR A 11 15.59 25.83 16.21
N VAL A 12 15.87 25.97 14.91
CA VAL A 12 15.14 25.24 13.85
C VAL A 12 15.39 23.74 13.95
N GLU A 13 16.65 23.33 14.10
CA GLU A 13 17.02 21.92 14.24
C GLU A 13 16.42 21.29 15.49
N TRP A 14 16.43 22.00 16.62
CA TRP A 14 15.82 21.51 17.86
C TRP A 14 14.30 21.33 17.73
N ARG A 15 13.61 22.24 17.03
CA ARG A 15 12.18 22.10 16.77
C ARG A 15 11.89 20.86 15.93
N ALA A 16 12.65 20.64 14.86
CA ALA A 16 12.53 19.44 14.04
C ALA A 16 12.80 18.17 14.87
N ALA A 17 13.85 18.16 15.68
CA ALA A 17 14.18 17.07 16.59
C ALA A 17 13.03 16.75 17.56
N ARG A 18 12.41 17.76 18.18
CA ARG A 18 11.25 17.58 19.08
C ARG A 18 10.02 17.03 18.37
N LEU A 19 9.80 17.40 17.10
CA LEU A 19 8.70 16.88 16.30
C LEU A 19 8.92 15.42 15.90
N LEU A 20 10.16 15.05 15.57
CA LEU A 20 10.51 13.70 15.13
C LEU A 20 10.66 12.71 16.29
N TYR A 21 11.12 13.15 17.45
CA TYR A 21 11.45 12.26 18.57
C TYR A 21 10.30 11.32 18.98
N PRO A 22 9.04 11.77 19.13
CA PRO A 22 7.93 10.87 19.48
C PRO A 22 7.71 9.76 18.44
N LEU A 23 7.87 10.06 17.14
CA LEU A 23 7.76 9.07 16.08
C LEU A 23 8.88 8.04 16.16
N TYR A 24 10.13 8.48 16.28
CA TYR A 24 11.28 7.58 16.37
C TYR A 24 11.27 6.75 17.66
N ALA A 25 10.86 7.33 18.80
CA ALA A 25 10.74 6.60 20.05
C ALA A 25 9.63 5.55 20.00
N ALA A 26 8.49 5.84 19.38
CA ALA A 26 7.43 4.86 19.16
C ALA A 26 7.87 3.74 18.21
N LEU A 27 8.55 4.08 17.11
CA LEU A 27 9.15 3.12 16.18
C LEU A 27 10.17 2.22 16.89
N ALA A 28 11.05 2.79 17.74
CA ALA A 28 12.02 2.03 18.51
C ALA A 28 11.36 1.00 19.43
N ARG A 29 10.27 1.39 20.10
CA ARG A 29 9.50 0.49 20.97
C ARG A 29 8.80 -0.61 20.18
N GLU A 30 8.17 -0.26 19.06
CA GLU A 30 7.42 -1.23 18.24
C GLU A 30 8.32 -2.32 17.66
N PHE A 31 9.53 -1.96 17.23
CA PHE A 31 10.49 -2.88 16.62
C PHE A 31 11.61 -3.34 17.55
N VAL A 32 11.52 -3.03 18.84
CA VAL A 32 12.50 -3.41 19.88
C VAL A 32 13.93 -3.04 19.47
N ILE A 33 14.11 -1.80 19.01
CA ILE A 33 15.42 -1.27 18.63
C ILE A 33 16.15 -0.84 19.90
N ASP A 34 17.24 -1.52 20.22
CA ASP A 34 18.06 -1.23 21.41
C ASP A 34 18.87 0.05 21.22
N LEU A 35 18.26 1.18 21.59
CA LEU A 35 18.89 2.50 21.64
C LEU A 35 18.35 3.25 22.86
N PRO A 36 19.21 3.72 23.77
CA PRO A 36 18.75 4.48 24.92
C PRO A 36 18.06 5.79 24.47
N PRO A 37 17.03 6.25 25.18
CA PRO A 37 16.34 7.49 24.83
C PRO A 37 17.27 8.71 24.93
N CYS A 38 16.94 9.76 24.19
CA CYS A 38 17.65 11.03 24.27
C CYS A 38 17.08 11.84 25.44
N ALA A 39 17.79 11.87 26.57
CA ALA A 39 17.33 12.52 27.81
C ALA A 39 16.90 13.98 27.60
N ASP A 40 17.63 14.74 26.77
CA ASP A 40 17.31 16.15 26.51
C ASP A 40 15.99 16.31 25.74
N LEU A 41 15.70 15.41 24.79
CA LEU A 41 14.43 15.41 24.05
C LEU A 41 13.26 14.89 24.91
N GLU A 42 13.50 13.96 25.84
CA GLU A 42 12.49 13.52 26.82
C GLU A 42 12.15 14.61 27.84
N SER A 43 13.14 15.40 28.26
CA SER A 43 12.95 16.46 29.24
C SER A 43 12.06 17.60 28.71
N GLY A 44 11.89 17.71 27.39
CA GLY A 44 11.04 18.72 26.76
C GLY A 44 11.57 20.15 26.86
N ALA A 45 12.88 20.34 27.05
CA ALA A 45 13.49 21.66 27.19
C ALA A 45 13.16 22.60 25.99
N ASP A 46 12.71 23.81 26.28
CA ASP A 46 12.32 24.78 25.25
C ASP A 46 13.48 25.50 24.59
N ALA A 47 14.62 25.64 25.29
CA ALA A 47 15.83 26.27 24.77
C ALA A 47 16.94 25.22 24.60
N PRO A 48 17.39 24.95 23.36
CA PRO A 48 18.49 24.02 23.14
C PRO A 48 19.83 24.61 23.55
N SER A 49 20.65 23.82 24.25
CA SER A 49 22.09 24.04 24.26
C SER A 49 22.69 23.46 22.97
N GLN A 50 23.88 23.93 22.58
CA GLN A 50 24.59 23.34 21.43
C GLN A 50 24.86 21.84 21.66
N GLU A 51 25.21 21.46 22.89
CA GLU A 51 25.45 20.06 23.27
C GLU A 51 24.18 19.21 23.11
N SER A 52 23.02 19.74 23.51
CA SER A 52 21.73 19.05 23.37
C SER A 52 21.37 18.80 21.90
N VAL A 53 21.58 19.80 21.03
CA VAL A 53 21.36 19.64 19.58
C VAL A 53 22.31 18.59 19.00
N GLU A 54 23.59 18.62 19.38
CA GLU A 54 24.56 17.63 18.92
C GLU A 54 24.23 16.21 19.40
N GLN A 55 23.76 16.07 20.64
CA GLN A 55 23.34 14.79 21.19
C GLN A 55 22.09 14.25 20.46
N ALA A 56 21.09 15.10 20.23
CA ALA A 56 19.92 14.76 19.44
C ALA A 56 20.31 14.31 18.03
N ARG A 57 21.20 15.04 17.35
CA ARG A 57 21.69 14.69 16.01
C ARG A 57 22.36 13.32 15.99
N ARG A 58 23.25 13.03 16.95
CA ARG A 58 23.90 11.71 17.07
C ARG A 58 22.87 10.61 17.31
N TRP A 59 21.89 10.86 18.17
CA TRP A 59 20.83 9.91 18.45
C TRP A 59 20.00 9.57 17.19
N PHE A 60 19.60 10.58 16.41
CA PHE A 60 18.88 10.33 15.15
C PHE A 60 19.75 9.58 14.13
N LEU A 61 21.03 9.91 14.00
CA LEU A 61 21.95 9.18 13.11
C LEU A 61 22.09 7.71 13.50
N ASP A 62 22.25 7.42 14.78
CA ASP A 62 22.35 6.06 15.31
C ASP A 62 21.04 5.30 15.07
N MET A 63 19.90 5.95 15.30
CA MET A 63 18.58 5.37 15.09
C MET A 63 18.32 5.09 13.61
N ASP A 64 18.64 6.03 12.72
CA ASP A 64 18.56 5.87 11.27
C ASP A 64 19.43 4.73 10.77
N SER A 65 20.58 4.47 11.39
CA SER A 65 21.44 3.34 10.99
C SER A 65 20.82 1.98 11.31
N ARG A 66 19.95 1.92 12.31
CA ARG A 66 19.32 0.69 12.82
C ARG A 66 17.97 0.40 12.15
N ILE A 67 17.21 1.45 11.83
CA ILE A 67 15.91 1.31 11.19
C ILE A 67 16.06 0.75 9.78
N GLN A 68 15.24 -0.23 9.44
CA GLN A 68 15.09 -0.73 8.09
C GLN A 68 13.86 -0.11 7.40
N VAL A 69 13.91 0.04 6.07
CA VAL A 69 12.80 0.64 5.30
C VAL A 69 11.46 -0.07 5.50
N HIS A 70 11.46 -1.39 5.71
CA HIS A 70 10.23 -2.15 5.94
C HIS A 70 9.60 -1.84 7.31
N GLN A 71 10.41 -1.58 8.34
CA GLN A 71 9.93 -1.17 9.67
C GLN A 71 9.29 0.21 9.60
N LEU A 72 9.97 1.15 8.92
CA LEU A 72 9.44 2.49 8.68
C LEU A 72 8.12 2.45 7.91
N ARG A 73 8.04 1.57 6.90
CA ARG A 73 6.82 1.35 6.11
C ARG A 73 5.67 0.84 6.96
N GLN A 74 5.90 -0.20 7.75
CA GLN A 74 4.89 -0.79 8.60
C GLN A 74 4.40 0.23 9.64
N PHE A 75 5.32 0.90 10.31
CA PHE A 75 5.00 1.91 11.32
C PHE A 75 4.16 3.07 10.77
N LEU A 76 4.57 3.70 9.67
CA LEU A 76 3.86 4.85 9.11
C LEU A 76 2.48 4.48 8.51
N GLN A 77 2.18 3.19 8.33
CA GLN A 77 0.88 2.72 7.86
C GLN A 77 -0.10 2.42 9.00
N THR A 78 0.41 2.11 10.19
CA THR A 78 -0.41 1.69 11.35
C THR A 78 -0.50 2.78 12.43
N THR A 79 0.45 3.71 12.46
CA THR A 79 0.52 4.73 13.50
C THR A 79 -0.48 5.86 13.29
N THR A 80 -1.07 6.34 14.39
CA THR A 80 -1.89 7.56 14.43
C THR A 80 -1.07 8.80 14.76
N LEU A 81 0.24 8.65 15.01
CA LEU A 81 1.11 9.72 15.47
C LEU A 81 1.61 10.64 14.34
N THR A 82 1.40 10.26 13.08
CA THR A 82 1.95 10.99 11.93
C THR A 82 1.00 12.08 11.47
N SER A 83 1.43 13.34 11.57
CA SER A 83 0.82 14.49 10.90
C SER A 83 1.54 14.79 9.58
N GLU A 84 0.94 15.61 8.72
CA GLU A 84 1.59 16.11 7.49
C GLU A 84 2.92 16.81 7.80
N GLU A 85 2.94 17.68 8.83
CA GLU A 85 4.15 18.39 9.27
C GLU A 85 5.24 17.43 9.75
N ALA A 86 4.87 16.39 10.50
CA ALA A 86 5.82 15.41 10.99
C ALA A 86 6.38 14.54 9.85
N LEU A 87 5.53 14.15 8.88
CA LEU A 87 5.96 13.40 7.69
C LEU A 87 6.88 14.23 6.79
N ARG A 88 6.56 15.52 6.61
CA ARG A 88 7.41 16.47 5.89
C ARG A 88 8.78 16.61 6.58
N THR A 89 8.78 16.85 7.89
CA THR A 89 10.01 17.02 8.68
C THR A 89 10.87 15.75 8.63
N LEU A 90 10.23 14.57 8.64
CA LEU A 90 10.92 13.28 8.55
C LEU A 90 11.58 13.12 7.16
N LEU A 91 10.87 13.48 6.10
CA LEU A 91 11.41 13.47 4.75
C LEU A 91 12.56 14.47 4.58
N GLU A 92 12.42 15.70 5.08
CA GLU A 92 13.48 16.71 5.05
C GLU A 92 14.74 16.25 5.81
N HIS A 93 14.57 15.62 6.99
CA HIS A 93 15.66 15.02 7.75
C HIS A 93 16.44 13.98 6.94
N HIS A 94 15.74 13.05 6.28
CA HIS A 94 16.38 12.05 5.42
C HIS A 94 17.03 12.66 4.16
N LEU A 95 16.43 13.70 3.57
CA LEU A 95 16.99 14.42 2.43
C LEU A 95 18.25 15.20 2.80
N GLN A 96 18.38 15.73 4.01
CA GLN A 96 19.56 16.49 4.42
C GLN A 96 20.78 15.60 4.74
N LYS A 97 20.60 14.29 4.86
CA LYS A 97 21.67 13.36 5.19
C LYS A 97 22.74 13.30 4.10
N ALA A 98 24.01 13.35 4.51
CA ALA A 98 25.18 13.13 3.67
C ALA A 98 26.31 12.48 4.50
N PRO A 99 27.04 11.47 3.99
CA PRO A 99 26.81 10.75 2.73
C PRO A 99 25.54 9.87 2.78
N ARG A 100 25.02 9.51 1.61
CA ARG A 100 23.79 8.70 1.49
C ARG A 100 24.14 7.27 1.11
N SER A 101 23.51 6.31 1.77
CA SER A 101 23.65 4.88 1.48
C SER A 101 22.48 4.35 0.64
N ASP A 102 22.60 3.11 0.15
CA ASP A 102 21.47 2.40 -0.48
C ASP A 102 20.24 2.31 0.44
N SER A 103 20.45 2.15 1.76
CA SER A 103 19.38 2.16 2.76
C SER A 103 18.69 3.52 2.84
N ASP A 104 19.47 4.60 2.77
CA ASP A 104 18.93 5.97 2.77
C ASP A 104 18.13 6.25 1.49
N ARG A 105 18.57 5.73 0.34
CA ARG A 105 17.81 5.79 -0.91
C ARG A 105 16.44 5.15 -0.74
N ASP A 106 16.39 3.92 -0.22
CA ASP A 106 15.13 3.18 -0.13
C ASP A 106 14.16 3.81 0.89
N LYS A 107 14.68 4.38 1.99
CA LYS A 107 13.87 5.17 2.94
C LYS A 107 13.34 6.46 2.30
N THR A 108 14.20 7.18 1.59
CA THR A 108 13.82 8.43 0.92
C THR A 108 12.76 8.16 -0.14
N ASP A 109 12.94 7.14 -0.99
CA ASP A 109 11.94 6.70 -1.98
C ASP A 109 10.60 6.39 -1.33
N PHE A 110 10.61 5.62 -0.23
CA PHE A 110 9.39 5.32 0.50
C PHE A 110 8.72 6.58 1.08
N LEU A 111 9.49 7.45 1.73
CA LEU A 111 8.97 8.67 2.36
C LEU A 111 8.41 9.65 1.34
N LEU A 112 9.04 9.78 0.17
CA LEU A 112 8.52 10.60 -0.92
C LEU A 112 7.17 10.11 -1.40
N VAL A 113 7.03 8.80 -1.64
CA VAL A 113 5.77 8.19 -2.05
C VAL A 113 4.71 8.31 -0.96
N GLN A 114 5.11 8.15 0.30
CA GLN A 114 4.20 8.27 1.44
C GLN A 114 3.70 9.71 1.63
N PHE A 115 4.59 10.69 1.54
CA PHE A 115 4.24 12.12 1.59
C PHE A 115 3.34 12.51 0.43
N PHE A 116 3.72 12.16 -0.81
CA PHE A 116 2.89 12.39 -1.98
C PHE A 116 1.50 11.75 -1.84
N SER A 117 1.43 10.50 -1.37
CA SER A 117 0.16 9.80 -1.15
C SER A 117 -0.70 10.41 -0.06
N HIS A 118 -0.10 11.09 0.93
CA HIS A 118 -0.81 11.79 1.99
C HIS A 118 -1.42 13.10 1.49
N CYS A 119 -0.69 13.82 0.62
CA CYS A 119 -1.14 15.08 0.02
C CYS A 119 -2.08 14.87 -1.18
N ALA A 120 -2.03 13.70 -1.83
CA ALA A 120 -2.85 13.41 -3.01
C ALA A 120 -4.35 13.35 -2.68
N PRO A 121 -5.23 13.99 -3.48
CA PRO A 121 -6.67 13.90 -3.31
C PRO A 121 -7.20 12.46 -3.40
N SER A 122 -8.24 12.15 -2.64
CA SER A 122 -8.86 10.81 -2.63
C SER A 122 -9.47 10.38 -3.96
N ARG A 123 -9.78 11.32 -4.87
CA ARG A 123 -10.36 11.08 -6.20
C ARG A 123 -9.41 11.38 -7.35
N LEU A 124 -8.11 11.42 -7.10
CA LEU A 124 -7.10 11.64 -8.14
C LEU A 124 -7.13 10.49 -9.17
N GLU A 125 -7.23 10.75 -10.46
CA GLU A 125 -7.16 9.70 -11.50
C GLU A 125 -5.70 9.37 -11.85
N ASP A 126 -5.42 8.14 -12.29
CA ASP A 126 -4.05 7.72 -12.65
C ASP A 126 -3.47 8.57 -13.80
N ALA A 127 -4.32 9.02 -14.73
CA ALA A 127 -3.94 9.83 -15.88
C ALA A 127 -3.53 11.27 -15.51
N ASP A 128 -4.04 11.78 -14.40
CA ASP A 128 -3.73 13.14 -13.90
C ASP A 128 -2.39 13.19 -13.15
N VAL A 129 -1.80 12.02 -12.83
CA VAL A 129 -0.52 11.94 -12.14
C VAL A 129 0.61 12.05 -13.15
N ASP A 130 0.86 13.25 -13.66
CA ASP A 130 2.05 13.53 -14.49
C ASP A 130 3.25 14.00 -13.64
N ILE A 131 4.41 14.19 -14.29
CA ILE A 131 5.65 14.63 -13.61
C ILE A 131 5.49 16.03 -13.00
N GLY A 132 4.77 16.93 -13.68
CA GLY A 132 4.54 18.30 -13.21
C GLY A 132 3.65 18.32 -11.96
N TYR A 133 2.60 17.49 -11.94
CA TYR A 133 1.74 17.34 -10.79
C TYR A 133 2.51 16.82 -9.56
N VAL A 134 3.33 15.78 -9.75
CA VAL A 134 4.16 15.25 -8.65
C VAL A 134 5.18 16.29 -8.18
N ALA A 135 5.80 17.05 -9.09
CA ALA A 135 6.70 18.13 -8.74
C ALA A 135 6.02 19.22 -7.91
N GLN A 136 4.80 19.62 -8.27
CA GLN A 136 4.03 20.63 -7.56
C GLN A 136 3.70 20.19 -6.13
N VAL A 137 3.27 18.93 -5.94
CA VAL A 137 2.95 18.40 -4.61
C VAL A 137 4.21 18.27 -3.75
N LEU A 138 5.35 17.94 -4.35
CA LEU A 138 6.64 17.78 -3.66
C LEU A 138 7.45 19.07 -3.51
N GLU A 139 7.01 20.19 -4.08
CA GLU A 139 7.69 21.49 -3.99
C GLU A 139 8.13 21.88 -2.54
N PRO A 140 7.33 21.61 -1.49
CA PRO A 140 7.72 21.96 -0.12
C PRO A 140 8.99 21.27 0.38
N VAL A 141 9.40 20.15 -0.23
CA VAL A 141 10.53 19.32 0.19
C VAL A 141 11.60 19.17 -0.89
N ILE A 142 11.22 19.22 -2.16
CA ILE A 142 12.11 19.11 -3.31
C ILE A 142 11.85 20.30 -4.24
N GLN A 143 12.82 21.19 -4.33
CA GLN A 143 12.78 22.31 -5.27
C GLN A 143 13.36 21.87 -6.62
N VAL A 144 12.57 21.99 -7.69
CA VAL A 144 12.96 21.57 -9.04
C VAL A 144 12.77 22.71 -10.02
N SER A 145 13.88 23.14 -10.62
CA SER A 145 13.87 24.19 -11.64
C SER A 145 13.68 23.65 -13.06
N ASP A 146 14.00 22.37 -13.30
CA ASP A 146 13.91 21.72 -14.60
C ASP A 146 13.29 20.33 -14.47
N LEU A 147 12.19 20.10 -15.18
CA LEU A 147 11.44 18.85 -15.22
C LEU A 147 11.86 17.93 -16.39
N THR A 148 12.93 18.27 -17.10
CA THR A 148 13.47 17.45 -18.18
C THR A 148 13.98 16.12 -17.65
N LEU A 149 13.29 15.04 -18.00
CA LEU A 149 13.66 13.68 -17.59
C LEU A 149 14.96 13.25 -18.26
N PRO A 150 15.98 12.79 -17.50
CA PRO A 150 17.16 12.16 -18.06
C PRO A 150 16.80 10.92 -18.87
N GLU A 151 17.54 10.63 -19.95
CA GLU A 151 17.29 9.49 -20.84
C GLU A 151 17.21 8.14 -20.09
N TRP A 152 18.05 7.97 -19.06
CA TRP A 152 18.06 6.74 -18.27
C TRP A 152 16.79 6.53 -17.42
N VAL A 153 16.00 7.58 -17.17
CA VAL A 153 14.74 7.52 -16.39
C VAL A 153 13.53 7.26 -17.29
N GLN A 154 13.63 7.58 -18.58
CA GLN A 154 12.53 7.44 -19.55
C GLN A 154 11.86 6.05 -19.58
N PRO A 155 12.57 4.91 -19.40
CA PRO A 155 11.95 3.59 -19.37
C PRO A 155 10.85 3.42 -18.30
N LEU A 156 10.81 4.27 -17.26
CA LEU A 156 9.74 4.22 -16.26
C LEU A 156 8.35 4.45 -16.86
N GLU A 157 8.25 5.26 -17.92
CA GLU A 157 6.96 5.51 -18.58
C GLU A 157 6.42 4.25 -19.26
N GLU A 158 7.28 3.51 -19.95
CA GLU A 158 6.91 2.23 -20.56
C GLU A 158 6.45 1.22 -19.49
N PHE A 159 7.11 1.19 -18.33
CA PHE A 159 6.74 0.31 -17.23
C PHE A 159 5.37 0.68 -16.65
N ILE A 160 5.06 1.98 -16.54
CA ILE A 160 3.76 2.47 -16.06
C ILE A 160 2.65 2.07 -17.04
N GLN A 161 2.84 2.35 -18.33
CA GLN A 161 1.86 2.03 -19.37
C GLN A 161 1.57 0.54 -19.43
N ALA A 162 2.61 -0.28 -19.39
CA ALA A 162 2.46 -1.72 -19.49
C ALA A 162 1.84 -2.33 -18.21
N ALA A 163 2.13 -1.77 -17.02
CA ALA A 163 1.46 -2.19 -15.79
C ALA A 163 -0.03 -1.81 -15.78
N ASN A 164 -0.38 -0.64 -16.31
CA ASN A 164 -1.76 -0.20 -16.47
C ASN A 164 -2.57 -1.12 -17.40
N GLY A 165 -1.92 -1.71 -18.41
CA GLY A 165 -2.53 -2.67 -19.33
C GLY A 165 -2.82 -4.07 -18.73
N CYS A 166 -2.25 -4.39 -17.57
CA CYS A 166 -2.44 -5.70 -16.94
C CYS A 166 -3.90 -5.90 -16.50
N ARG A 167 -4.41 -7.14 -16.66
CA ARG A 167 -5.79 -7.51 -16.30
C ARG A 167 -5.93 -8.23 -14.96
N GLY A 168 -4.82 -8.71 -14.40
CA GLY A 168 -4.78 -9.36 -13.09
C GLY A 168 -3.37 -9.32 -12.49
N LEU A 169 -3.26 -9.66 -11.20
CA LEU A 169 -1.99 -9.64 -10.48
C LEU A 169 -0.97 -10.62 -11.06
N HIS A 170 -1.42 -11.77 -11.60
CA HIS A 170 -0.53 -12.73 -12.25
C HIS A 170 0.28 -12.09 -13.38
N GLU A 171 -0.39 -11.32 -14.24
CA GLU A 171 0.23 -10.63 -15.38
C GLU A 171 1.20 -9.55 -14.90
N LEU A 172 0.79 -8.74 -13.91
CA LEU A 172 1.65 -7.72 -13.33
C LEU A 172 2.94 -8.33 -12.75
N LEU A 173 2.82 -9.39 -11.94
CA LEU A 173 3.95 -10.03 -11.28
C LEU A 173 4.86 -10.81 -12.25
N SER A 174 4.28 -11.45 -13.27
CA SER A 174 5.04 -12.20 -14.28
C SER A 174 5.72 -11.30 -15.31
N SER A 175 5.23 -10.09 -15.53
CA SER A 175 5.82 -9.12 -16.45
C SER A 175 7.24 -8.65 -16.06
N GLY A 176 7.57 -8.76 -14.76
CA GLY A 176 8.83 -8.29 -14.19
C GLY A 176 9.01 -6.77 -14.21
N MET A 177 7.96 -5.96 -14.44
CA MET A 177 8.07 -4.50 -14.50
C MET A 177 8.49 -3.89 -13.16
N LEU A 178 8.01 -4.44 -12.04
CA LEU A 178 8.40 -4.00 -10.71
C LEU A 178 9.89 -4.28 -10.47
N GLU A 179 10.39 -5.44 -10.87
CA GLU A 179 11.79 -5.83 -10.77
C GLU A 179 12.66 -4.96 -11.68
N LYS A 180 12.20 -4.63 -12.89
CA LYS A 180 12.89 -3.71 -13.80
C LYS A 180 12.98 -2.31 -13.21
N GLY A 181 11.89 -1.78 -12.65
CA GLY A 181 11.87 -0.48 -11.96
C GLY A 181 12.81 -0.46 -10.75
N ARG A 182 12.81 -1.52 -9.92
CA ARG A 182 13.75 -1.66 -8.80
C ARG A 182 15.21 -1.71 -9.26
N LYS A 183 15.52 -2.46 -10.32
CA LYS A 183 16.86 -2.54 -10.91
C LYS A 183 17.32 -1.18 -11.43
N LEU A 184 16.44 -0.45 -12.13
CA LEU A 184 16.74 0.88 -12.64
C LEU A 184 17.06 1.85 -11.50
N LYS A 185 16.25 1.85 -10.43
CA LYS A 185 16.49 2.63 -9.21
C LYS A 185 17.82 2.29 -8.55
N ALA A 186 18.13 1.00 -8.42
CA ALA A 186 19.39 0.54 -7.84
C ALA A 186 20.61 0.98 -8.68
N SER A 187 20.49 0.89 -10.01
CA SER A 187 21.57 1.28 -10.94
C SER A 187 21.83 2.78 -11.00
N ALA A 188 20.90 3.61 -10.53
CA ALA A 188 21.04 5.06 -10.54
C ALA A 188 22.12 5.56 -9.57
N GLY A 189 22.41 4.82 -8.49
CA GLY A 189 23.35 5.25 -7.46
C GLY A 189 23.05 6.67 -6.96
N GLU A 190 24.05 7.55 -6.95
CA GLU A 190 23.90 8.96 -6.57
C GLU A 190 22.95 9.75 -7.49
N ASN A 191 22.80 9.36 -8.76
CA ASN A 191 21.92 10.07 -9.70
C ASN A 191 20.44 9.98 -9.30
N TYR A 192 20.07 8.98 -8.49
CA TYR A 192 18.73 8.88 -7.91
C TYR A 192 18.35 10.15 -7.15
N PHE A 193 19.31 10.74 -6.45
CA PHE A 193 19.09 11.89 -5.58
C PHE A 193 19.00 13.22 -6.32
N THR A 194 19.08 13.21 -7.66
CA THR A 194 18.73 14.39 -8.43
C THR A 194 17.23 14.68 -8.27
N PRO A 195 16.83 15.96 -8.12
CA PRO A 195 15.43 16.29 -7.82
C PRO A 195 14.42 15.71 -8.82
N VAL A 196 14.74 15.78 -10.12
CA VAL A 196 13.90 15.25 -11.20
C VAL A 196 13.79 13.71 -11.18
N ALA A 197 14.85 12.99 -10.81
CA ALA A 197 14.82 11.54 -10.69
C ALA A 197 13.96 11.10 -9.50
N MET A 198 14.07 11.79 -8.36
CA MET A 198 13.22 11.53 -7.19
C MET A 198 11.74 11.71 -7.53
N ILE A 199 11.37 12.77 -8.27
CA ILE A 199 10.00 12.98 -8.75
C ILE A 199 9.55 11.82 -9.64
N ALA A 200 10.37 11.42 -10.61
CA ALA A 200 10.02 10.35 -11.55
C ALA A 200 9.83 9.01 -10.84
N PHE A 201 10.71 8.65 -9.89
CA PHE A 201 10.55 7.44 -9.09
C PHE A 201 9.37 7.52 -8.11
N THR A 202 9.07 8.70 -7.57
CA THR A 202 7.86 8.91 -6.76
C THR A 202 6.62 8.61 -7.58
N ARG A 203 6.52 9.20 -8.79
CA ARG A 203 5.41 8.95 -9.73
C ARG A 203 5.28 7.46 -10.04
N PHE A 204 6.37 6.83 -10.44
CA PHE A 204 6.40 5.40 -10.76
C PHE A 204 5.91 4.56 -9.57
N SER A 205 6.52 4.73 -8.40
CA SER A 205 6.21 3.94 -7.20
C SER A 205 4.77 4.16 -6.73
N PHE A 206 4.25 5.39 -6.82
CA PHE A 206 2.86 5.70 -6.49
C PHE A 206 1.87 5.01 -7.44
N LEU A 207 2.09 5.12 -8.75
CA LEU A 207 1.22 4.48 -9.75
C LEU A 207 1.31 2.96 -9.67
N MET A 208 2.50 2.39 -9.45
CA MET A 208 2.65 0.94 -9.23
C MET A 208 1.86 0.47 -8.01
N ARG A 209 1.86 1.25 -6.92
CA ARG A 209 1.04 0.98 -5.73
C ARG A 209 -0.45 0.97 -6.08
N ARG A 210 -0.94 1.94 -6.86
CA ARG A 210 -2.35 2.00 -7.29
C ARG A 210 -2.75 0.86 -8.20
N VAL A 211 -1.95 0.55 -9.23
CA VAL A 211 -2.17 -0.60 -10.13
C VAL A 211 -2.23 -1.89 -9.34
N PHE A 212 -1.30 -2.10 -8.41
CA PHE A 212 -1.27 -3.28 -7.57
C PHE A 212 -2.57 -3.45 -6.77
N PHE A 213 -3.03 -2.42 -6.06
CA PHE A 213 -4.28 -2.49 -5.28
C PHE A 213 -5.51 -2.69 -6.17
N ARG A 214 -5.59 -1.99 -7.30
CA ARG A 214 -6.67 -2.15 -8.28
C ARG A 214 -6.78 -3.61 -8.73
N LEU A 215 -5.67 -4.20 -9.18
CA LEU A 215 -5.63 -5.58 -9.65
C LEU A 215 -5.89 -6.59 -8.53
N MET A 216 -5.39 -6.34 -7.33
CA MET A 216 -5.66 -7.17 -6.17
C MET A 216 -7.15 -7.21 -5.82
N HIS A 217 -7.82 -6.06 -5.79
CA HIS A 217 -9.27 -6.01 -5.54
C HIS A 217 -10.06 -6.65 -6.68
N GLN A 218 -9.64 -6.42 -7.93
CA GLN A 218 -10.25 -7.03 -9.09
C GLN A 218 -10.17 -8.56 -9.03
N ASP A 219 -8.98 -9.12 -8.79
CA ASP A 219 -8.79 -10.57 -8.70
C ASP A 219 -9.57 -11.16 -7.53
N LEU A 220 -9.59 -10.50 -6.37
CA LEU A 220 -10.35 -10.95 -5.20
C LEU A 220 -11.86 -10.97 -5.47
N ASN A 221 -12.40 -9.92 -6.07
CA ASN A 221 -13.82 -9.86 -6.43
C ASN A 221 -14.16 -10.93 -7.46
N ALA A 222 -13.32 -11.08 -8.47
CA ALA A 222 -13.55 -12.05 -9.53
C ALA A 222 -13.42 -13.51 -9.00
N ILE A 223 -12.57 -13.77 -8.00
CA ILE A 223 -12.55 -15.04 -7.25
C ILE A 223 -13.89 -15.27 -6.55
N LEU A 224 -14.40 -14.28 -5.81
CA LEU A 224 -15.67 -14.39 -5.08
C LEU A 224 -16.88 -14.57 -6.00
N ASP A 225 -16.87 -13.92 -7.16
CA ASP A 225 -17.89 -14.08 -8.20
C ASP A 225 -17.80 -15.47 -8.83
N GLY A 226 -16.58 -15.92 -9.18
CA GLY A 226 -16.36 -17.25 -9.75
C GLY A 226 -16.76 -18.39 -8.80
N LEU A 227 -16.49 -18.26 -7.50
CA LEU A 227 -16.94 -19.22 -6.49
C LEU A 227 -18.47 -19.27 -6.38
N ARG A 228 -19.17 -18.14 -6.55
CA ARG A 228 -20.64 -18.11 -6.58
C ARG A 228 -21.17 -18.82 -7.82
N GLU A 229 -20.58 -18.56 -8.99
CA GLU A 229 -20.99 -19.19 -10.24
C GLU A 229 -20.76 -20.71 -10.24
N LEU A 230 -19.62 -21.17 -9.69
CA LEU A 230 -19.33 -22.60 -9.54
C LEU A 230 -20.36 -23.30 -8.64
N GLU A 231 -20.74 -22.68 -7.52
CA GLU A 231 -21.78 -23.20 -6.62
C GLU A 231 -23.15 -23.30 -7.33
N LEU A 232 -23.53 -22.26 -8.09
CA LEU A 232 -24.75 -22.28 -8.91
C LEU A 232 -24.74 -23.39 -9.96
N CYS A 233 -23.57 -23.75 -10.47
CA CYS A 233 -23.38 -24.88 -11.39
C CYS A 233 -23.31 -26.24 -10.70
N GLY A 234 -23.50 -26.30 -9.37
CA GLY A 234 -23.48 -27.52 -8.57
C GLY A 234 -22.08 -28.03 -8.20
N VAL A 235 -21.04 -27.21 -8.36
CA VAL A 235 -19.68 -27.56 -7.92
C VAL A 235 -19.55 -27.24 -6.42
N SER A 236 -19.40 -28.27 -5.59
CA SER A 236 -19.28 -28.12 -4.14
C SER A 236 -17.83 -28.01 -3.64
N SER A 237 -16.87 -28.52 -4.41
CA SER A 237 -15.45 -28.55 -4.03
C SER A 237 -14.51 -28.41 -5.23
N LEU A 238 -13.27 -27.99 -4.95
CA LEU A 238 -12.23 -27.72 -5.94
C LEU A 238 -10.86 -28.26 -5.49
N ASP A 239 -10.05 -28.77 -6.42
CA ASP A 239 -8.63 -29.03 -6.17
C ASP A 239 -7.84 -27.73 -6.18
N CYS A 240 -7.45 -27.28 -4.98
CA CYS A 240 -6.79 -26.00 -4.77
C CYS A 240 -5.35 -26.16 -4.27
N ARG A 241 -4.70 -27.32 -4.50
CA ARG A 241 -3.32 -27.59 -4.05
C ARG A 241 -2.29 -26.61 -4.59
N SER A 242 -2.48 -26.10 -5.81
CA SER A 242 -1.61 -25.07 -6.38
C SER A 242 -1.62 -23.78 -5.57
N ALA A 243 -2.72 -23.49 -4.88
CA ALA A 243 -2.88 -22.34 -3.99
C ALA A 243 -2.66 -22.71 -2.51
N GLN A 244 -2.00 -23.83 -2.21
CA GLN A 244 -1.69 -24.31 -0.86
C GLN A 244 -2.92 -24.67 -0.01
N PHE A 245 -4.04 -25.00 -0.66
CA PHE A 245 -5.22 -25.56 -0.01
C PHE A 245 -5.31 -27.07 -0.23
N SER A 246 -6.39 -27.69 0.26
CA SER A 246 -6.62 -29.12 0.06
C SER A 246 -7.00 -29.46 -1.40
N ALA A 247 -6.93 -30.74 -1.74
CA ALA A 247 -7.34 -31.26 -3.05
C ALA A 247 -8.87 -31.36 -3.23
N ASP A 248 -9.62 -31.21 -2.14
CA ASP A 248 -11.08 -31.27 -2.10
C ASP A 248 -11.60 -30.11 -1.24
N GLU A 249 -11.24 -28.90 -1.65
CA GLU A 249 -11.48 -27.71 -0.85
C GLU A 249 -12.92 -27.23 -1.03
N PRO A 250 -13.74 -27.15 0.04
CA PRO A 250 -15.14 -26.74 -0.10
C PRO A 250 -15.26 -25.28 -0.56
N VAL A 251 -16.13 -25.03 -1.55
CA VAL A 251 -16.37 -23.68 -2.09
C VAL A 251 -16.81 -22.70 -0.99
N ALA A 252 -17.61 -23.16 -0.04
CA ALA A 252 -18.03 -22.36 1.12
C ALA A 252 -16.84 -21.93 2.00
N ARG A 253 -15.84 -22.80 2.20
CA ARG A 253 -14.63 -22.49 2.99
C ARG A 253 -13.75 -21.47 2.26
N LEU A 254 -13.56 -21.63 0.95
CA LEU A 254 -12.82 -20.67 0.12
C LEU A 254 -13.42 -19.26 0.20
N ARG A 255 -14.75 -19.14 0.19
CA ARG A 255 -15.44 -17.85 0.31
C ARG A 255 -15.19 -17.17 1.66
N MET A 256 -15.22 -17.93 2.76
CA MET A 256 -14.90 -17.39 4.08
C MET A 256 -13.47 -16.86 4.16
N ILE A 257 -12.51 -17.60 3.59
CA ILE A 257 -11.09 -17.20 3.54
C ILE A 257 -10.90 -15.95 2.67
N CYS A 258 -11.51 -15.89 1.49
CA CYS A 258 -11.41 -14.72 0.61
C CYS A 258 -12.04 -13.47 1.24
N ASN A 259 -13.08 -13.61 2.07
CA ASN A 259 -13.64 -12.49 2.81
C ASN A 259 -12.70 -11.97 3.91
N SER A 260 -11.94 -12.84 4.60
CA SER A 260 -10.96 -12.36 5.59
C SER A 260 -9.76 -11.66 4.93
N TRP A 261 -9.42 -12.04 3.70
CA TRP A 261 -8.39 -11.36 2.91
C TRP A 261 -8.72 -9.91 2.56
N LYS A 262 -10.01 -9.54 2.44
CA LYS A 262 -10.41 -8.14 2.23
C LYS A 262 -9.85 -7.22 3.33
N VAL A 263 -9.84 -7.70 4.57
CA VAL A 263 -9.35 -6.94 5.73
C VAL A 263 -7.82 -7.02 5.83
N MET A 264 -7.22 -8.19 5.60
CA MET A 264 -5.76 -8.36 5.71
C MET A 264 -4.98 -7.50 4.70
N PHE A 265 -5.42 -7.43 3.45
CA PHE A 265 -4.70 -6.67 2.42
C PHE A 265 -4.83 -5.14 2.56
N HIS A 266 -5.71 -4.66 3.44
CA HIS A 266 -5.75 -3.24 3.82
C HIS A 266 -4.72 -2.92 4.91
N ALA A 267 -4.47 -3.86 5.81
CA ALA A 267 -3.58 -3.67 6.97
C ALA A 267 -2.10 -3.95 6.64
N GLU A 268 -1.84 -4.81 5.65
CA GLU A 268 -0.49 -5.25 5.34
C GLU A 268 -0.20 -5.11 3.84
N TYR A 269 0.87 -4.38 3.51
CA TYR A 269 1.64 -4.63 2.28
C TYR A 269 2.40 -5.96 2.41
N SER A 270 1.68 -7.05 2.71
CA SER A 270 2.23 -8.39 2.85
C SER A 270 2.56 -8.91 1.44
N SER A 271 3.69 -8.47 0.91
CA SER A 271 4.36 -9.17 -0.19
C SER A 271 4.81 -10.53 0.35
N GLY A 272 4.13 -11.60 -0.05
CA GLY A 272 4.43 -12.93 0.46
C GLY A 272 3.42 -14.00 0.06
N GLN A 273 3.32 -15.02 0.89
CA GLN A 273 2.48 -16.21 0.67
C GLN A 273 1.00 -15.88 0.38
N PRO A 274 0.32 -14.96 1.10
CA PRO A 274 -1.09 -14.68 0.84
C PRO A 274 -1.35 -14.15 -0.58
N LEU A 275 -0.46 -13.31 -1.11
CA LEU A 275 -0.57 -12.78 -2.47
C LEU A 275 -0.40 -13.89 -3.51
N ARG A 276 0.55 -14.80 -3.29
CA ARG A 276 0.76 -15.96 -4.17
C ARG A 276 -0.46 -16.88 -4.15
N MET A 277 -1.00 -17.17 -2.96
CA MET A 277 -2.22 -17.95 -2.81
C MET A 277 -3.41 -17.33 -3.55
N LEU A 278 -3.58 -16.01 -3.50
CA LEU A 278 -4.62 -15.30 -4.25
C LEU A 278 -4.46 -15.49 -5.77
N VAL A 279 -3.25 -15.29 -6.29
CA VAL A 279 -2.95 -15.48 -7.72
C VAL A 279 -3.18 -16.92 -8.16
N ASP A 280 -2.69 -17.89 -7.40
CA ASP A 280 -2.85 -19.31 -7.74
C ASP A 280 -4.32 -19.76 -7.63
N LEU A 281 -5.08 -19.23 -6.65
CA LEU A 281 -6.51 -19.52 -6.50
C LEU A 281 -7.32 -18.93 -7.66
N ARG A 282 -6.96 -17.74 -8.13
CA ARG A 282 -7.57 -17.12 -9.31
C ARG A 282 -7.49 -18.05 -10.53
N ILE A 283 -6.30 -18.61 -10.78
CA ILE A 283 -6.06 -19.55 -11.90
C ILE A 283 -6.91 -20.81 -11.76
N VAL A 284 -7.02 -21.38 -10.55
CA VAL A 284 -7.83 -22.58 -10.29
C VAL A 284 -9.30 -22.34 -10.61
N ILE A 285 -9.85 -21.21 -10.17
CA ILE A 285 -11.26 -20.85 -10.36
C ILE A 285 -11.56 -20.60 -11.84
N ASP A 286 -10.71 -19.83 -12.53
CA ASP A 286 -10.89 -19.56 -13.96
C ASP A 286 -10.84 -20.87 -14.78
N ALA A 287 -9.95 -21.80 -14.42
CA ALA A 287 -9.88 -23.12 -15.04
C ALA A 287 -11.13 -23.97 -14.74
N ALA A 288 -11.68 -23.89 -13.53
CA ALA A 288 -12.90 -24.60 -13.15
C ALA A 288 -14.13 -24.07 -13.90
N LEU A 289 -14.28 -22.75 -13.98
CA LEU A 289 -15.35 -22.10 -14.74
C LEU A 289 -15.29 -22.48 -16.22
N ALA A 290 -14.11 -22.46 -16.83
CA ALA A 290 -13.93 -22.86 -18.22
C ALA A 290 -14.31 -24.34 -18.47
N ARG A 291 -14.07 -25.24 -17.52
CA ARG A 291 -14.50 -26.64 -17.61
C ARG A 291 -16.02 -26.77 -17.51
N THR A 292 -16.63 -26.07 -16.56
CA THR A 292 -18.09 -26.06 -16.36
C THR A 292 -18.81 -25.52 -17.59
N ALA A 293 -18.34 -24.41 -18.18
CA ALA A 293 -18.89 -23.84 -19.40
C ALA A 293 -18.85 -24.82 -20.59
N LYS A 294 -17.75 -25.57 -20.76
CA LYS A 294 -17.62 -26.62 -21.79
C LYS A 294 -18.63 -27.75 -21.58
N ASN A 295 -18.86 -28.16 -20.33
CA ASN A 295 -19.79 -29.24 -20.00
C ASN A 295 -21.26 -28.85 -20.21
N VAL A 296 -21.61 -27.58 -19.94
CA VAL A 296 -22.95 -27.04 -20.22
C VAL A 296 -23.18 -26.90 -21.73
N GLY A 297 -22.21 -26.39 -22.48
CA GLY A 297 -22.28 -26.28 -23.95
C GLY A 297 -22.39 -27.63 -24.66
N ALA A 298 -21.70 -28.67 -24.18
CA ALA A 298 -21.77 -30.02 -24.75
C ALA A 298 -23.14 -30.70 -24.52
N ARG A 299 -23.84 -30.37 -23.43
CA ARG A 299 -25.21 -30.88 -23.15
C ARG A 299 -26.30 -30.20 -23.98
N GLN A 300 -26.02 -29.07 -24.63
CA GLN A 300 -26.96 -28.35 -25.51
C GLN A 300 -26.76 -28.68 -27.00
N SER A 301 -26.54 -29.97 -27.33
CA SER A 301 -26.63 -30.45 -28.74
C SER A 301 -28.09 -30.52 -29.22
N PRO A 302 -28.38 -30.34 -30.52
CA PRO A 302 -29.65 -29.81 -31.05
C PRO A 302 -30.79 -30.84 -31.16
N GLU A 303 -30.85 -31.85 -30.29
CA GLU A 303 -31.95 -32.84 -30.33
C GLU A 303 -33.19 -32.43 -29.50
N LYS A 304 -33.10 -31.37 -28.69
CA LYS A 304 -34.25 -30.85 -27.91
C LYS A 304 -34.87 -29.55 -28.43
N ALA A 305 -34.41 -29.03 -29.58
CA ALA A 305 -34.97 -27.81 -30.18
C ALA A 305 -36.35 -28.01 -30.86
N LYS A 306 -36.91 -29.23 -30.90
CA LYS A 306 -38.24 -29.49 -31.49
C LYS A 306 -39.41 -29.52 -30.50
N ALA A 307 -39.20 -29.36 -29.19
CA ALA A 307 -40.27 -29.47 -28.20
C ALA A 307 -40.64 -28.15 -27.48
N ALA A 308 -39.92 -27.05 -27.73
CA ALA A 308 -40.13 -25.78 -27.01
C ALA A 308 -40.69 -24.64 -27.90
N ALA A 309 -41.38 -24.99 -28.99
CA ALA A 309 -42.08 -24.03 -29.85
C ALA A 309 -43.56 -23.82 -29.49
N ALA A 310 -44.02 -24.33 -28.35
CA ALA A 310 -45.39 -24.16 -27.87
C ALA A 310 -45.39 -23.67 -26.42
N SER A 311 -45.22 -22.36 -26.26
CA SER A 311 -45.70 -21.52 -25.15
C SER A 311 -44.97 -20.18 -25.21
N ILE A 312 -45.42 -19.30 -26.10
CA ILE A 312 -45.12 -17.88 -26.04
C ILE A 312 -46.41 -17.22 -25.57
N GLU A 313 -46.43 -16.79 -24.30
CA GLU A 313 -47.39 -15.82 -23.81
C GLU A 313 -46.62 -14.61 -23.28
N VAL A 314 -47.12 -13.43 -23.66
CA VAL A 314 -46.43 -12.15 -23.73
C VAL A 314 -46.91 -11.23 -22.60
N ALA A 315 -45.98 -10.36 -22.14
CA ALA A 315 -46.15 -9.03 -21.52
C ALA A 315 -45.87 -8.93 -20.00
N PRO A 316 -45.50 -7.73 -19.48
CA PRO A 316 -44.67 -6.69 -20.09
C PRO A 316 -43.51 -6.23 -19.15
N ALA A 317 -42.62 -5.44 -19.76
CA ALA A 317 -41.49 -4.76 -19.15
C ALA A 317 -41.90 -3.66 -18.15
N ASN A 318 -41.08 -3.46 -17.12
CA ASN A 318 -40.81 -2.12 -16.61
C ASN A 318 -39.38 -2.00 -16.05
N PRO A 319 -38.69 -0.85 -16.26
CA PRO A 319 -37.27 -0.67 -15.96
C PRO A 319 -37.06 -0.08 -14.57
N GLY A 320 -35.99 -0.48 -13.90
CA GLY A 320 -35.63 0.03 -12.58
C GLY A 320 -34.18 -0.28 -12.24
N ILE A 321 -33.28 0.54 -12.80
CA ILE A 321 -31.89 0.64 -12.38
C ILE A 321 -31.90 1.28 -10.99
N ALA A 322 -31.40 0.58 -9.99
CA ALA A 322 -31.01 1.16 -8.71
C ALA A 322 -29.49 0.97 -8.57
N GLU A 323 -28.77 2.02 -8.94
CA GLU A 323 -27.42 2.29 -8.43
C GLU A 323 -27.48 2.28 -6.90
N PHE A 324 -26.58 1.55 -6.24
CA PHE A 324 -26.38 1.74 -4.81
C PHE A 324 -25.04 2.40 -4.54
N GLU A 325 -25.22 3.59 -4.02
CA GLU A 325 -24.31 4.62 -3.55
C GLU A 325 -23.40 4.09 -2.43
N VAL A 326 -22.12 4.43 -2.53
CA VAL A 326 -21.10 4.18 -1.51
C VAL A 326 -21.26 5.24 -0.42
N THR A 327 -21.74 4.85 0.76
CA THR A 327 -21.72 5.73 1.94
C THR A 327 -20.39 5.54 2.67
N SER A 328 -19.47 6.46 2.44
CA SER A 328 -18.22 6.60 3.18
C SER A 328 -18.45 7.55 4.37
N ALA A 329 -18.79 7.00 5.53
CA ALA A 329 -18.55 7.66 6.82
C ALA A 329 -18.47 6.58 7.92
N PRO A 330 -17.39 6.52 8.72
CA PRO A 330 -17.43 5.79 9.98
C PRO A 330 -18.39 6.51 10.95
N PRO A 331 -19.08 5.77 11.84
CA PRO A 331 -19.93 6.38 12.85
C PRO A 331 -19.10 7.29 13.77
N GLU A 332 -19.61 8.51 13.99
CA GLU A 332 -19.10 9.43 15.01
C GLU A 332 -19.01 8.72 16.36
N TRP A 333 -17.84 8.81 16.98
CA TRP A 333 -17.61 8.34 18.34
C TRP A 333 -18.38 9.23 19.33
N ASP A 334 -19.29 8.64 20.10
CA ASP A 334 -19.98 9.30 21.22
C ASP A 334 -19.16 9.11 22.51
N PRO A 335 -18.57 10.17 23.09
CA PRO A 335 -17.80 10.10 24.32
C PRO A 335 -18.64 9.80 25.58
N ASN A 336 -19.96 9.68 25.47
CA ASN A 336 -20.85 9.41 26.61
C ASN A 336 -21.48 8.00 26.61
N ALA A 337 -21.03 7.08 25.77
CA ALA A 337 -21.51 5.69 25.81
C ALA A 337 -21.12 5.01 27.15
N PRO A 338 -22.09 4.53 27.96
CA PRO A 338 -21.80 3.95 29.27
C PRO A 338 -21.07 2.61 29.13
N ALA A 339 -19.92 2.49 29.80
CA ALA A 339 -19.17 1.23 29.92
C ALA A 339 -19.98 0.22 30.76
N GLY A 340 -20.66 -0.71 30.10
CA GLY A 340 -21.46 -1.75 30.74
C GLY A 340 -20.98 -3.15 30.34
N GLY A 341 -20.53 -3.94 31.32
CA GLY A 341 -20.35 -5.38 31.12
C GLY A 341 -19.41 -6.08 32.11
N SER A 342 -19.63 -5.92 33.41
CA SER A 342 -19.02 -6.80 34.43
C SER A 342 -19.55 -8.23 34.25
N ALA A 343 -18.64 -9.19 34.06
CA ALA A 343 -18.93 -10.61 34.13
C ALA A 343 -19.03 -11.07 35.61
N PRO A 344 -19.90 -12.06 35.94
CA PRO A 344 -20.10 -12.51 37.31
C PRO A 344 -18.96 -13.42 37.78
N ASP A 345 -18.52 -13.16 39.00
CA ASP A 345 -17.62 -13.97 39.81
C ASP A 345 -18.42 -15.16 40.37
N ASP A 346 -18.10 -16.37 39.89
CA ASP A 346 -18.68 -17.63 40.38
C ASP A 346 -17.63 -18.30 41.26
N GLY A 347 -17.75 -18.08 42.57
CA GLY A 347 -16.92 -18.75 43.57
C GLY A 347 -17.47 -20.13 43.90
N THR A 348 -16.62 -21.15 43.94
CA THR A 348 -16.73 -22.25 44.93
C THR A 348 -15.47 -23.12 45.01
N HIS A 349 -14.99 -23.25 46.25
CA HIS A 349 -14.09 -24.26 46.85
C HIS A 349 -12.58 -24.27 46.55
#